data_AF-A0A8D8ZDC7-F1
#
_entry.id   AF-A0A8D8ZDC7-F1
#
_cell.length_a   1.000
_cell.length_b   1.000
_cell.length_c   1.000
_cell.angle_alpha   90.00
_cell.angle_beta   90.00
_cell.angle_gamma   90.00
#
_symmetry.space_group_name_H-M   'P 1'
#
loop_
_entity.id
_entity.type
_entity.pdbx_description
1 polymer ?
#
loop_
_entity_poly.entity_id
_entity_poly.type
_entity_poly.pdbx_seq_one_letter_code
_entity_poly.pdbx_strand_id
1 'polypeptide(L)'
;MERTMNDNTQVQTMNCLDFIARYNKLKTLTTLKVISSRKKIREINKFNKRRHQREKRIITKTIRVKHTIEGMSNNENITKVRDFLREAERSFCSYIKHGERAKLKRRAIASANIILRMYLYIIEEFHLKLGKRIAGSTISIGGEEKKRKITTELCNEEARSAGIRNLMCQSTQDATKWNECLSSDLFALFHMVLFRDSVRDHIGIHRTTDFEQIFLEICLHGHHLLAIKKISLGESPIMESEHHFNRPPWEEVMENRVNKTFVDSWKLMEEKRTGIYMEASPGMLMGMHNALSTTVALAAVGYGLNFMSQSVATLRSSDDPTDCAMSSYSR
;
A
#
# COMPACT_ATOMS: atom_id res chain seq x y z
N MET A 1 8.43 11.81 -12.77
CA MET A 1 9.31 11.88 -11.59
C MET A 1 10.77 11.86 -11.98
N GLU A 2 11.22 10.89 -12.78
CA GLU A 2 12.61 10.83 -13.27
C GLU A 2 13.06 12.13 -13.97
N ARG A 3 12.27 12.67 -14.91
CA ARG A 3 12.54 13.98 -15.53
C ARG A 3 12.69 15.11 -14.50
N THR A 4 11.81 15.13 -13.50
CA THR A 4 11.89 16.07 -12.37
C THR A 4 13.20 15.89 -11.60
N MET A 5 13.61 14.66 -11.29
CA MET A 5 14.89 14.40 -10.62
C MET A 5 16.08 14.86 -11.46
N ASN A 6 16.08 14.56 -12.77
CA ASN A 6 17.17 14.95 -13.67
C ASN A 6 17.28 16.48 -13.81
N ASP A 7 16.15 17.17 -13.96
CA ASP A 7 16.09 18.63 -14.07
C ASP A 7 16.62 19.36 -12.82
N ASN A 8 16.57 18.73 -11.65
CA ASN A 8 16.94 19.36 -10.38
C ASN A 8 18.25 18.85 -9.77
N THR A 9 18.73 17.66 -10.14
CA THR A 9 19.96 17.09 -9.56
C THR A 9 21.06 16.81 -10.58
N GLN A 10 20.79 16.85 -11.88
CA GLN A 10 21.76 16.68 -12.98
C GLN A 10 22.60 15.38 -12.97
N VAL A 11 22.23 14.39 -12.15
CA VAL A 11 22.88 13.08 -12.08
C VAL A 11 21.98 12.03 -12.77
N GLN A 12 22.50 10.89 -13.21
CA GLN A 12 21.68 9.75 -13.67
C GLN A 12 21.50 8.73 -12.54
N THR A 13 20.32 8.11 -12.43
CA THR A 13 20.05 7.04 -11.45
C THR A 13 20.57 5.72 -12.01
N MET A 14 21.46 5.05 -11.30
CA MET A 14 22.02 3.76 -11.74
C MET A 14 21.38 2.57 -11.03
N ASN A 15 20.90 2.76 -9.79
CA ASN A 15 20.28 1.71 -8.98
C ASN A 15 19.13 2.23 -8.09
N CYS A 16 18.50 1.33 -7.32
CA CYS A 16 17.37 1.66 -6.44
C CYS A 16 17.76 2.57 -5.26
N LEU A 17 18.97 2.40 -4.71
CA LEU A 17 19.47 3.20 -3.60
C LEU A 17 19.75 4.64 -4.04
N ASP A 18 20.38 4.81 -5.21
CA ASP A 18 20.62 6.12 -5.84
C ASP A 18 19.30 6.86 -6.08
N PHE A 19 18.25 6.13 -6.48
CA PHE A 19 16.93 6.71 -6.67
C PHE A 19 16.37 7.29 -5.36
N ILE A 20 16.42 6.51 -4.27
CA ILE A 20 15.95 6.96 -2.94
C ILE A 20 16.79 8.14 -2.45
N ALA A 21 18.12 8.04 -2.53
CA ALA A 21 19.03 9.10 -2.11
C ALA A 21 18.80 10.40 -2.89
N ARG A 22 18.65 10.34 -4.21
CA ARG A 22 18.34 11.51 -5.05
C ARG A 22 16.98 12.08 -4.73
N TYR A 23 15.97 11.24 -4.50
CA TYR A 23 14.66 11.71 -4.11
C TYR A 23 14.71 12.48 -2.78
N ASN A 24 15.40 11.96 -1.77
CA ASN A 24 15.57 12.62 -0.49
C ASN A 24 16.35 13.94 -0.61
N LYS A 25 17.35 14.01 -1.52
CA LYS A 25 18.04 15.26 -1.84
C LYS A 25 17.11 16.35 -2.42
N LEU A 26 16.01 15.98 -3.09
CA LEU A 26 15.03 16.97 -3.55
C LEU A 26 14.36 17.72 -2.38
N LYS A 27 14.21 17.07 -1.21
CA LYS A 27 13.58 17.65 -0.02
C LYS A 27 14.45 18.72 0.67
N THR A 28 15.72 18.83 0.27
CA THR A 28 16.65 19.84 0.80
C THR A 28 16.85 21.02 -0.15
N LEU A 29 16.23 20.99 -1.34
CA LEU A 29 16.35 22.07 -2.31
C LEU A 29 15.50 23.27 -1.89
N THR A 30 16.02 24.48 -2.16
CA THR A 30 15.26 25.72 -2.01
C THR A 30 14.20 25.84 -3.09
N THR A 31 14.51 25.49 -4.33
CA THR A 31 13.55 25.54 -5.45
C THR A 31 13.41 24.19 -6.11
N LEU A 32 12.20 23.84 -6.54
CA LEU A 32 11.92 22.60 -7.26
C LEU A 32 11.26 22.87 -8.61
N LYS A 33 11.94 22.52 -9.70
CA LYS A 33 11.38 22.55 -11.05
C LYS A 33 10.52 21.30 -11.27
N VAL A 34 9.22 21.48 -11.49
CA VAL A 34 8.27 20.38 -11.68
C VAL A 34 7.46 20.53 -12.97
N ILE A 35 7.02 19.40 -13.51
CA ILE A 35 6.10 19.35 -14.64
C ILE A 35 4.73 18.94 -14.08
N SER A 36 3.74 19.81 -14.18
CA SER A 36 2.36 19.50 -13.77
C SER A 36 1.38 19.74 -14.92
N SER A 37 0.22 19.11 -14.80
CA SER A 37 -0.90 19.35 -15.70
C SER A 37 -1.70 20.55 -15.20
N ARG A 38 -1.87 21.58 -16.02
CA ARG A 38 -2.76 22.72 -15.76
C ARG A 38 -3.96 22.70 -16.71
N LYS A 39 -5.14 22.98 -16.19
CA LYS A 39 -6.35 23.18 -17.01
C LYS A 39 -6.30 24.60 -17.57
N LYS A 40 -6.29 24.74 -18.90
CA LYS A 40 -6.47 26.00 -19.59
C LYS A 40 -7.92 26.10 -20.06
N ILE A 41 -8.65 27.03 -19.47
CA ILE A 41 -10.05 27.31 -19.81
C ILE A 41 -10.04 28.32 -20.96
N ARG A 42 -10.74 28.02 -22.05
CA ARG A 42 -10.98 28.95 -23.15
C ARG A 42 -12.48 29.06 -23.40
N GLU A 43 -13.00 30.27 -23.37
CA GLU A 43 -14.35 30.54 -23.82
C GLU A 43 -14.34 30.72 -25.35
N ILE A 44 -15.16 29.94 -26.05
CA ILE A 44 -15.30 30.02 -27.50
C ILE A 44 -16.77 30.22 -27.83
N ASN A 45 -17.08 31.22 -28.64
CA ASN A 45 -18.42 31.40 -29.19
C ASN A 45 -18.61 30.44 -30.35
N LYS A 46 -19.37 29.37 -30.15
CA LYS A 46 -19.69 28.39 -31.20
C LYS A 46 -21.11 28.67 -31.72
N PHE A 47 -21.23 28.84 -33.03
CA PHE A 47 -22.55 28.99 -33.66
C PHE A 47 -23.30 27.65 -33.64
N ASN A 48 -24.45 27.61 -32.98
CA ASN A 48 -25.34 26.45 -32.97
C ASN A 48 -26.26 26.52 -34.20
N LYS A 49 -26.00 25.66 -35.19
CA LYS A 49 -26.77 25.61 -36.45
C LYS A 49 -28.25 25.27 -36.24
N ARG A 50 -28.62 24.54 -35.18
CA ARG A 50 -30.02 24.15 -34.90
C ARG A 50 -30.84 25.28 -34.28
N ARG A 51 -30.20 26.20 -33.56
CA ARG A 51 -30.87 27.32 -32.85
C ARG A 51 -30.58 28.69 -33.47
N HIS A 52 -29.82 28.73 -34.56
CA HIS A 52 -29.33 29.97 -35.21
C HIS A 52 -28.73 31.00 -34.24
N GLN A 53 -28.12 30.54 -33.14
CA GLN A 53 -27.58 31.40 -32.09
C GLN A 53 -26.10 31.10 -31.83
N ARG A 54 -25.31 32.12 -31.45
CA ARG A 54 -23.96 31.91 -30.93
C ARG A 54 -24.05 31.51 -29.47
N GLU A 55 -23.65 30.28 -29.17
CA GLU A 55 -23.57 29.76 -27.81
C GLU A 55 -22.14 29.89 -27.29
N LYS A 56 -22.01 30.44 -26.08
CA LYS A 56 -20.73 30.45 -25.35
C LYS A 56 -20.43 29.02 -24.91
N ARG A 57 -19.35 28.45 -25.43
CA ARG A 57 -18.88 27.12 -25.05
C ARG A 57 -17.54 27.25 -24.33
N ILE A 58 -17.50 26.77 -23.10
CA ILE A 58 -16.25 26.67 -22.34
C ILE A 58 -15.54 25.39 -22.78
N ILE A 59 -14.37 25.53 -23.38
CA ILE A 59 -13.48 24.41 -23.68
C ILE A 59 -12.36 24.40 -22.64
N THR A 60 -12.29 23.31 -21.89
CA THR A 60 -11.20 23.06 -20.95
C THR A 60 -10.19 22.14 -21.62
N LYS A 61 -8.96 22.63 -21.84
CA LYS A 61 -7.84 21.80 -22.32
C LYS A 61 -6.83 21.59 -21.20
N THR A 62 -6.47 20.36 -20.92
CA THR A 62 -5.37 20.04 -19.99
C THR A 62 -4.04 20.13 -20.73
N ILE A 63 -3.15 21.01 -20.28
CA ILE A 63 -1.80 21.19 -20.83
C ILE A 63 -0.77 20.82 -19.77
N ARG A 64 0.38 20.27 -20.19
CA ARG A 64 1.52 20.04 -19.29
C ARG A 64 2.41 21.29 -19.29
N VAL A 65 2.70 21.81 -18.11
CA VAL A 65 3.47 23.04 -17.92
C VAL A 65 4.61 22.77 -16.93
N LYS A 66 5.82 23.14 -17.33
CA LYS A 66 6.98 23.18 -16.44
C LYS A 66 6.93 24.49 -15.65
N HIS A 67 7.01 24.41 -14.33
CA HIS A 67 7.04 25.56 -13.45
C HIS A 67 7.93 25.27 -12.24
N THR A 68 8.33 26.33 -11.55
CA THR A 68 9.15 26.24 -10.35
C THR A 68 8.27 26.42 -9.13
N ILE A 69 8.50 25.63 -8.09
CA ILE A 69 7.91 25.83 -6.77
C ILE A 69 8.79 26.85 -6.04
N GLU A 70 8.18 27.98 -5.70
CA GLU A 70 8.81 29.12 -5.03
C GLU A 70 7.81 29.79 -4.07
N GLY A 71 8.36 30.47 -3.06
CA GLY A 71 7.70 31.27 -2.04
C GLY A 71 8.43 32.59 -1.84
N MET A 72 8.05 33.36 -0.82
CA MET A 72 8.53 34.74 -0.68
C MET A 72 9.93 34.82 -0.05
N SER A 73 10.37 33.78 0.66
CA SER A 73 11.69 33.71 1.30
C SER A 73 12.33 32.32 1.16
N ASN A 74 13.65 32.22 1.30
CA ASN A 74 14.36 30.94 1.16
C ASN A 74 13.86 29.84 2.12
N ASN A 75 13.53 30.19 3.37
CA ASN A 75 13.00 29.24 4.35
C ASN A 75 11.58 28.78 3.98
N GLU A 76 10.74 29.69 3.53
CA GLU A 76 9.40 29.36 3.05
C GLU A 76 9.46 28.47 1.79
N ASN A 77 10.45 28.68 0.92
CA ASN A 77 10.64 27.88 -0.28
C ASN A 77 10.95 26.43 0.05
N ILE A 78 11.87 26.20 1.00
CA ILE A 78 12.22 24.85 1.47
C ILE A 78 10.99 24.13 2.04
N THR A 79 10.18 24.82 2.86
CA THR A 79 8.94 24.26 3.42
C THR A 79 7.95 23.90 2.31
N LYS A 80 7.72 24.80 1.34
CA LYS A 80 6.83 24.52 0.20
C LYS A 80 7.29 23.33 -0.64
N VAL A 81 8.58 23.20 -0.89
CA VAL A 81 9.16 22.06 -1.61
C VAL A 81 8.92 20.76 -0.83
N ARG A 82 9.17 20.77 0.48
CA ARG A 82 8.93 19.62 1.36
C ARG A 82 7.46 19.23 1.40
N ASP A 83 6.56 20.18 1.58
CA ASP A 83 5.12 19.91 1.62
C ASP A 83 4.61 19.35 0.30
N PHE A 84 5.05 19.93 -0.83
CA PHE A 84 4.70 19.42 -2.15
C PHE A 84 5.17 17.97 -2.34
N LEU A 85 6.42 17.67 -1.98
CA LEU A 85 6.98 16.32 -2.11
C LEU A 85 6.30 15.34 -1.14
N ARG A 86 6.02 15.77 0.09
CA ARG A 86 5.31 14.98 1.12
C ARG A 86 3.91 14.59 0.67
N GLU A 87 3.19 15.55 0.10
CA GLU A 87 1.86 15.30 -0.44
C GLU A 87 1.91 14.35 -1.64
N ALA A 88 2.93 14.45 -2.49
CA ALA A 88 3.11 13.55 -3.62
C ALA A 88 3.50 12.12 -3.18
N GLU A 89 4.42 11.95 -2.23
CA GLU A 89 4.90 10.63 -1.81
C GLU A 89 3.87 9.83 -1.04
N ARG A 90 3.00 10.46 -0.24
CA ARG A 90 1.97 9.76 0.53
C ARG A 90 0.68 9.46 -0.27
N SER A 91 0.62 9.88 -1.54
CA SER A 91 -0.56 9.76 -2.41
C SER A 91 -0.70 8.37 -3.06
N PHE A 92 -1.91 7.83 -2.99
CA PHE A 92 -2.35 6.66 -3.74
C PHE A 92 -3.50 7.00 -4.70
N CYS A 93 -3.55 6.31 -5.83
CA CYS A 93 -4.73 6.30 -6.70
C CYS A 93 -5.59 5.10 -6.34
N SER A 94 -6.91 5.28 -6.20
CA SER A 94 -7.86 4.17 -6.05
C SER A 94 -8.63 3.92 -7.34
N TYR A 95 -9.06 2.67 -7.54
CA TYR A 95 -9.90 2.25 -8.64
C TYR A 95 -10.66 0.97 -8.27
N ILE A 96 -11.75 0.72 -8.98
CA ILE A 96 -12.54 -0.50 -8.80
C ILE A 96 -11.81 -1.68 -9.46
N LYS A 97 -11.69 -2.79 -8.74
CA LYS A 97 -11.10 -4.01 -9.28
C LYS A 97 -12.03 -4.63 -10.31
N HIS A 98 -11.55 -4.72 -11.55
CA HIS A 98 -12.23 -5.44 -12.63
C HIS A 98 -11.66 -6.86 -12.76
N GLY A 99 -12.47 -7.81 -13.24
CA GLY A 99 -12.04 -9.19 -13.47
C GLY A 99 -11.86 -10.06 -12.23
N GLU A 100 -12.33 -9.61 -11.06
CA GLU A 100 -12.36 -10.42 -9.84
C GLU A 100 -13.42 -11.52 -9.95
N ARG A 101 -13.01 -12.78 -9.73
CA ARG A 101 -13.90 -13.94 -9.79
C ARG A 101 -14.62 -14.15 -8.45
N ALA A 102 -15.82 -14.71 -8.49
CA ALA A 102 -16.56 -15.21 -7.33
C ALA A 102 -16.80 -14.20 -6.18
N LYS A 103 -16.99 -12.90 -6.49
CA LYS A 103 -17.42 -11.89 -5.52
C LYS A 103 -18.58 -11.07 -6.09
N LEU A 104 -19.70 -11.02 -5.37
CA LEU A 104 -20.89 -10.24 -5.76
C LEU A 104 -20.62 -8.73 -5.73
N LYS A 105 -20.01 -8.25 -4.62
CA LYS A 105 -19.64 -6.85 -4.44
C LYS A 105 -18.19 -6.65 -4.89
N ARG A 106 -17.97 -5.64 -5.73
CA ARG A 106 -16.63 -5.28 -6.18
C ARG A 106 -15.81 -4.67 -5.04
N ARG A 107 -14.50 -4.93 -5.05
CA ARG A 107 -13.54 -4.32 -4.14
C ARG A 107 -12.83 -3.16 -4.81
N ALA A 108 -12.50 -2.13 -4.03
CA ALA A 108 -11.56 -1.11 -4.46
C ALA A 108 -10.12 -1.60 -4.24
N ILE A 109 -9.23 -1.19 -5.13
CA ILE A 109 -7.79 -1.42 -5.02
C ILE A 109 -7.05 -0.09 -5.22
N ALA A 110 -5.81 -0.05 -4.75
CA ALA A 110 -4.99 1.13 -4.82
C ALA A 110 -3.69 0.88 -5.58
N SER A 111 -3.14 1.92 -6.18
CA SER A 111 -1.83 1.93 -6.80
C SER A 111 -0.94 2.96 -6.12
N ALA A 112 0.23 2.51 -5.66
CA ALA A 112 1.29 3.37 -5.17
C ALA A 112 1.90 4.22 -6.29
N ASN A 113 2.28 5.45 -5.94
CA ASN A 113 3.11 6.28 -6.80
C ASN A 113 4.54 5.71 -6.93
N ILE A 114 5.32 6.26 -7.86
CA ILE A 114 6.66 5.74 -8.18
C ILE A 114 7.67 5.82 -7.01
N ILE A 115 7.50 6.77 -6.10
CA ILE A 115 8.38 6.91 -4.93
C ILE A 115 8.11 5.77 -3.96
N LEU A 116 6.85 5.61 -3.55
CA LEU A 116 6.44 4.51 -2.68
C LEU A 116 6.75 3.13 -3.28
N ARG A 117 6.56 2.97 -4.60
CA ARG A 117 6.92 1.72 -5.29
C ARG A 117 8.37 1.30 -5.08
N MET A 118 9.31 2.25 -4.96
CA MET A 118 10.71 1.92 -4.72
C MET A 118 10.92 1.32 -3.32
N TYR A 119 10.33 1.92 -2.29
CA TYR A 119 10.35 1.39 -0.93
C TYR A 119 9.65 0.03 -0.85
N LEU A 120 8.44 -0.07 -1.41
CA LEU A 120 7.67 -1.32 -1.43
C LEU A 120 8.43 -2.45 -2.12
N TYR A 121 9.08 -2.17 -3.26
CA TYR A 121 9.87 -3.15 -4.00
C TYR A 121 11.02 -3.71 -3.16
N ILE A 122 11.83 -2.84 -2.55
CA ILE A 122 13.00 -3.25 -1.75
C ILE A 122 12.57 -4.12 -0.56
N ILE A 123 11.53 -3.69 0.16
CA ILE A 123 11.01 -4.40 1.34
C ILE A 123 10.39 -5.73 0.92
N GLU A 124 9.58 -5.76 -0.14
CA GLU A 124 8.90 -6.97 -0.60
C GLU A 124 9.90 -8.01 -1.13
N GLU A 125 10.94 -7.59 -1.86
CA GLU A 125 12.01 -8.48 -2.33
C GLU A 125 12.75 -9.17 -1.18
N PHE A 126 13.02 -8.45 -0.09
CA PHE A 126 13.59 -9.05 1.12
C PHE A 126 12.67 -10.14 1.67
N HIS A 127 11.36 -9.86 1.81
CA HIS A 127 10.40 -10.81 2.33
C HIS A 127 10.11 -11.98 1.40
N LEU A 128 10.19 -11.81 0.08
CA LEU A 128 10.11 -12.91 -0.88
C LEU A 128 11.29 -13.86 -0.72
N LYS A 129 12.51 -13.34 -0.54
CA LYS A 129 13.71 -14.15 -0.27
C LYS A 129 13.66 -14.83 1.09
N LEU A 130 13.23 -14.11 2.12
CA LEU A 130 13.06 -14.65 3.47
C LEU A 130 11.96 -15.73 3.48
N GLY A 131 10.84 -15.52 2.78
CA GLY A 131 9.75 -16.48 2.66
C GLY A 131 10.16 -17.81 2.02
N LYS A 132 11.21 -17.85 1.20
CA LYS A 132 11.77 -19.13 0.70
C LYS A 132 12.45 -19.95 1.80
N ARG A 133 12.93 -19.30 2.87
CA ARG A 133 13.62 -19.93 4.00
C ARG A 133 12.71 -20.23 5.19
N ILE A 134 11.58 -19.54 5.30
CA ILE A 134 10.61 -19.75 6.37
C ILE A 134 9.73 -20.98 6.06
N ALA A 135 9.65 -21.90 7.02
CA ALA A 135 8.73 -23.03 6.97
C ALA A 135 7.27 -22.54 6.91
N GLY A 136 6.43 -23.22 6.14
CA GLY A 136 5.03 -22.82 6.00
C GLY A 136 4.75 -21.66 5.03
N SER A 137 5.75 -20.84 4.67
CA SER A 137 5.53 -19.77 3.67
C SER A 137 5.44 -20.34 2.26
N THR A 138 4.36 -20.01 1.54
CA THR A 138 4.16 -20.40 0.14
C THR A 138 3.99 -19.22 -0.81
N ILE A 139 4.18 -17.99 -0.31
CA ILE A 139 3.94 -16.76 -1.08
C ILE A 139 4.97 -16.53 -2.21
N SER A 140 6.18 -17.04 -2.04
CA SER A 140 7.30 -16.84 -2.97
C SER A 140 7.47 -17.99 -3.99
N ILE A 141 6.56 -18.97 -3.98
CA ILE A 141 6.57 -20.17 -4.83
C ILE A 141 5.22 -20.37 -5.51
N GLY A 142 5.21 -20.97 -6.70
CA GLY A 142 4.00 -21.14 -7.51
C GLY A 142 3.93 -22.50 -8.20
N GLY A 143 2.75 -22.82 -8.75
CA GLY A 143 2.54 -24.03 -9.56
C GLY A 143 2.84 -25.33 -8.81
N GLU A 144 3.55 -26.25 -9.47
CA GLU A 144 3.92 -27.56 -8.92
C GLU A 144 4.87 -27.48 -7.72
N GLU A 145 5.71 -26.44 -7.65
CA GLU A 145 6.57 -26.22 -6.49
C GLU A 145 5.73 -25.95 -5.23
N LYS A 146 4.68 -25.13 -5.35
CA LYS A 146 3.74 -24.87 -4.27
C LYS A 146 3.04 -26.15 -3.82
N LYS A 147 2.57 -26.98 -4.76
CA LYS A 147 1.92 -28.27 -4.44
C LYS A 147 2.87 -29.20 -3.69
N ARG A 148 4.10 -29.38 -4.18
CA ARG A 148 5.11 -30.23 -3.52
C ARG A 148 5.44 -29.75 -2.12
N LYS A 149 5.62 -28.43 -1.92
CA LYS A 149 5.88 -27.90 -0.57
C LYS A 149 4.70 -28.17 0.37
N ILE A 150 3.47 -27.93 -0.07
CA ILE A 150 2.26 -28.22 0.72
C ILE A 150 2.21 -29.70 1.13
N THR A 151 2.41 -30.63 0.18
CA THR A 151 2.41 -32.06 0.47
C THR A 151 3.52 -32.45 1.44
N THR A 152 4.73 -31.92 1.24
CA THR A 152 5.89 -32.24 2.08
C THR A 152 5.66 -31.79 3.53
N GLU A 153 5.17 -30.55 3.72
CA GLU A 153 4.93 -30.00 5.05
C GLU A 153 3.79 -30.74 5.77
N LEU A 154 2.72 -31.11 5.05
CA LEU A 154 1.63 -31.92 5.63
C LEU A 154 2.10 -33.33 6.03
N CYS A 155 2.85 -34.02 5.17
CA CYS A 155 3.38 -35.34 5.48
C CYS A 155 4.39 -35.32 6.63
N ASN A 156 5.19 -34.25 6.76
CA ASN A 156 6.12 -34.08 7.88
C ASN A 156 5.38 -33.99 9.22
N GLU A 157 4.26 -33.26 9.28
CA GLU A 157 3.45 -33.17 10.50
C GLU A 157 2.75 -34.49 10.83
N GLU A 158 2.23 -35.21 9.83
CA GLU A 158 1.67 -36.55 10.01
C GLU A 158 2.72 -37.53 10.56
N ALA A 159 3.92 -37.54 9.98
CA ALA A 159 5.02 -38.39 10.42
C ALA A 159 5.46 -38.07 11.86
N ARG A 160 5.45 -36.80 12.25
CA ARG A 160 5.77 -36.34 13.61
C ARG A 160 4.74 -36.79 14.65
N SER A 161 3.53 -37.15 14.22
CA SER A 161 2.46 -37.70 15.07
C SER A 161 2.40 -39.23 15.14
N ALA A 162 3.20 -39.94 14.35
CA ALA A 162 3.21 -41.40 14.32
C ALA A 162 3.84 -41.98 15.61
N GLY A 163 3.03 -42.14 16.66
CA GLY A 163 3.46 -42.83 17.89
C GLY A 163 2.77 -42.38 19.18
N ILE A 164 2.05 -41.24 19.17
CA ILE A 164 1.33 -40.72 20.34
C ILE A 164 -0.17 -40.67 20.01
N ARG A 165 -1.06 -40.91 20.98
CA ARG A 165 -2.51 -40.70 20.82
C ARG A 165 -2.79 -39.20 20.68
N ASN A 166 -2.50 -38.66 19.50
CA ASN A 166 -2.67 -37.26 19.16
C ASN A 166 -3.99 -37.07 18.41
N LEU A 167 -4.74 -36.05 18.79
CA LEU A 167 -5.80 -35.52 17.93
C LEU A 167 -5.13 -34.62 16.91
N MET A 168 -5.25 -34.95 15.63
CA MET A 168 -4.82 -34.11 14.51
C MET A 168 -6.05 -33.47 13.88
N CYS A 169 -6.01 -32.14 13.70
CA CYS A 169 -7.06 -31.39 13.04
C CYS A 169 -6.46 -30.53 11.93
N GLN A 170 -7.09 -30.56 10.75
CA GLN A 170 -6.75 -29.65 9.65
C GLN A 170 -7.87 -28.62 9.48
N SER A 171 -7.48 -27.35 9.38
CA SER A 171 -8.40 -26.24 9.17
C SER A 171 -8.06 -25.48 7.91
N THR A 172 -9.06 -25.32 7.03
CA THR A 172 -8.99 -24.40 5.88
C THR A 172 -9.57 -23.07 6.30
N GLN A 173 -8.83 -21.98 6.12
CA GLN A 173 -9.19 -20.66 6.64
C GLN A 173 -9.12 -19.60 5.52
N ASP A 174 -9.92 -18.55 5.66
CA ASP A 174 -9.92 -17.35 4.81
C ASP A 174 -9.98 -16.13 5.73
N ALA A 175 -8.88 -15.37 5.81
CA ALA A 175 -8.77 -14.23 6.71
C ALA A 175 -9.55 -13.02 6.16
N THR A 176 -10.76 -12.81 6.69
CA THR A 176 -11.56 -11.65 6.30
C THR A 176 -10.89 -10.34 6.74
N LYS A 177 -10.94 -9.32 5.87
CA LYS A 177 -10.40 -7.98 6.16
C LYS A 177 -8.90 -7.96 6.49
N TRP A 178 -8.16 -8.91 5.92
CA TRP A 178 -6.71 -9.04 6.09
C TRP A 178 -5.95 -7.72 5.99
N ASN A 179 -6.10 -7.02 4.85
CA ASN A 179 -5.37 -5.77 4.64
C ASN A 179 -5.86 -4.67 5.58
N GLU A 180 -7.17 -4.54 5.76
CA GLU A 180 -7.77 -3.49 6.60
C GLU A 180 -7.41 -3.64 8.09
N CYS A 181 -7.12 -4.85 8.57
CA CYS A 181 -6.72 -5.13 9.95
C CYS A 181 -5.19 -5.09 10.19
N LEU A 182 -4.38 -5.05 9.14
CA LEU A 182 -2.94 -4.85 9.26
C LEU A 182 -2.59 -3.39 9.49
N SER A 183 -1.48 -3.13 10.18
CA SER A 183 -0.97 -1.78 10.41
C SER A 183 0.44 -1.62 9.87
N SER A 184 0.72 -0.45 9.29
CA SER A 184 2.06 -0.07 8.89
C SER A 184 3.02 0.05 10.07
N ASP A 185 2.50 0.43 11.25
CA ASP A 185 3.30 0.56 12.47
C ASP A 185 3.76 -0.81 12.98
N LEU A 186 2.91 -1.83 12.84
CA LEU A 186 3.28 -3.22 13.13
C LEU A 186 4.45 -3.67 12.24
N PHE A 187 4.41 -3.31 10.96
CA PHE A 187 5.49 -3.63 10.02
C PHE A 187 6.79 -2.88 10.34
N ALA A 188 6.71 -1.61 10.73
CA ALA A 188 7.88 -0.87 11.20
C ALA A 188 8.48 -1.55 12.44
N LEU A 189 7.66 -1.88 13.44
CA LEU A 189 8.09 -2.54 14.65
C LEU A 189 8.73 -3.91 14.36
N PHE A 190 8.15 -4.69 13.45
CA PHE A 190 8.69 -5.98 13.05
C PHE A 190 10.12 -5.87 12.51
N HIS A 191 10.38 -4.87 11.64
CA HIS A 191 11.73 -4.62 11.15
C HIS A 191 12.68 -4.13 12.25
N MET A 192 12.21 -3.30 13.18
CA MET A 192 13.01 -2.90 14.34
C MET A 192 13.41 -4.10 15.19
N VAL A 193 12.51 -5.07 15.38
CA VAL A 193 12.84 -6.30 16.12
C VAL A 193 13.91 -7.12 15.39
N LEU A 194 13.85 -7.21 14.06
CA LEU A 194 14.83 -7.98 13.27
C LEU A 194 16.23 -7.34 13.21
N PHE A 195 16.31 -6.02 13.15
CA PHE A 195 17.53 -5.29 12.78
C PHE A 195 18.03 -4.28 13.83
N ARG A 196 17.37 -4.11 14.97
CA ARG A 196 17.90 -3.21 16.01
C ARG A 196 18.93 -3.94 16.88
N ASP A 197 20.12 -3.34 17.01
CA ASP A 197 21.22 -3.94 17.78
C ASP A 197 20.85 -4.25 19.23
N SER A 198 20.03 -3.41 19.88
CA SER A 198 19.60 -3.67 21.26
C SER A 198 18.83 -4.99 21.42
N VAL A 199 18.04 -5.37 20.40
CA VAL A 199 17.29 -6.63 20.42
C VAL A 199 18.23 -7.80 20.14
N ARG A 200 19.15 -7.63 19.18
CA ARG A 200 20.13 -8.63 18.76
C ARG A 200 21.14 -8.96 19.86
N ASP A 201 21.61 -7.94 20.56
CA ASP A 201 22.46 -8.05 21.75
C ASP A 201 21.72 -8.82 22.86
N HIS A 202 20.43 -8.54 23.08
CA HIS A 202 19.62 -9.22 24.09
C HIS A 202 19.44 -10.72 23.82
N ILE A 203 19.27 -11.11 22.54
CA ILE A 203 19.14 -12.51 22.12
C ILE A 203 20.48 -13.18 21.80
N GLY A 204 21.61 -12.47 21.98
CA GLY A 204 22.96 -13.02 21.81
C GLY A 204 23.36 -13.33 20.36
N ILE A 205 22.82 -12.61 19.37
CA ILE A 205 23.24 -12.75 17.97
C ILE A 205 24.09 -11.57 17.51
N HIS A 206 24.85 -11.76 16.42
CA HIS A 206 25.72 -10.73 15.86
C HIS A 206 24.96 -9.42 15.61
N ARG A 207 25.61 -8.29 15.94
CA ARG A 207 25.13 -6.95 15.60
C ARG A 207 24.92 -6.79 14.11
N THR A 208 24.08 -5.83 13.76
CA THR A 208 23.82 -5.54 12.36
C THR A 208 25.01 -4.91 11.65
N THR A 209 25.10 -5.21 10.37
CA THR A 209 26.02 -4.57 9.42
C THR A 209 25.49 -3.21 8.97
N ASP A 210 26.36 -2.38 8.40
CA ASP A 210 25.98 -1.08 7.84
C ASP A 210 24.85 -1.21 6.79
N PHE A 211 24.88 -2.27 5.96
CA PHE A 211 23.84 -2.53 4.98
C PHE A 211 22.49 -2.90 5.61
N GLU A 212 22.49 -3.64 6.72
CA GLU A 212 21.26 -3.98 7.45
C GLU A 212 20.67 -2.75 8.14
N GLN A 213 21.51 -1.84 8.64
CA GLN A 213 21.07 -0.56 9.19
C GLN A 213 20.46 0.35 8.13
N ILE A 214 21.11 0.49 6.97
CA ILE A 214 20.54 1.22 5.81
C ILE A 214 19.21 0.60 5.38
N PHE A 215 19.11 -0.74 5.34
CA PHE A 215 17.87 -1.43 5.03
C PHE A 215 16.78 -1.13 6.06
N LEU A 216 17.11 -1.14 7.36
CA LEU A 216 16.19 -0.76 8.42
C LEU A 216 15.66 0.67 8.23
N GLU A 217 16.54 1.64 7.92
CA GLU A 217 16.11 3.02 7.63
C GLU A 217 15.15 3.11 6.44
N ILE A 218 15.41 2.36 5.36
CA ILE A 218 14.52 2.25 4.20
C ILE A 218 13.16 1.69 4.63
N CYS A 219 13.14 0.63 5.45
CA CYS A 219 11.90 0.06 5.97
C CYS A 219 11.12 1.06 6.81
N LEU A 220 11.77 1.73 7.76
CA LEU A 220 11.13 2.70 8.64
C LEU A 220 10.54 3.87 7.87
N HIS A 221 11.27 4.40 6.88
CA HIS A 221 10.75 5.48 6.06
C HIS A 221 9.58 5.01 5.17
N GLY A 222 9.69 3.83 4.55
CA GLY A 222 8.62 3.24 3.74
C GLY A 222 7.33 3.04 4.55
N HIS A 223 7.44 2.48 5.75
CA HIS A 223 6.31 2.27 6.66
C HIS A 223 5.77 3.58 7.22
N HIS A 224 6.61 4.59 7.47
CA HIS A 224 6.13 5.91 7.87
C HIS A 224 5.22 6.53 6.78
N LEU A 225 5.63 6.46 5.52
CA LEU A 225 4.82 6.98 4.41
C LEU A 225 3.47 6.26 4.27
N LEU A 226 3.44 4.95 4.53
CA LEU A 226 2.22 4.15 4.56
C LEU A 226 1.33 4.47 5.76
N ALA A 227 1.92 4.83 6.92
CA ALA A 227 1.18 5.26 8.10
C ALA A 227 0.49 6.62 7.90
N ILE A 228 1.06 7.51 7.09
CA ILE A 228 0.47 8.82 6.76
C ILE A 228 -0.20 8.87 5.37
N LYS A 229 -0.52 7.72 4.78
CA LYS A 229 -1.03 7.64 3.41
C LYS A 229 -2.36 8.39 3.23
N LYS A 230 -2.55 8.90 2.01
CA LYS A 230 -3.82 9.43 1.52
C LYS A 230 -4.23 8.75 0.21
N ILE A 231 -5.52 8.53 0.05
CA ILE A 231 -6.07 7.79 -1.08
C ILE A 231 -6.96 8.72 -1.89
N SER A 232 -6.77 8.75 -3.21
CA SER A 232 -7.67 9.49 -4.10
C SER A 232 -9.04 8.82 -4.13
N LEU A 233 -10.11 9.60 -4.00
CA LEU A 233 -11.49 9.14 -4.07
C LEU A 233 -11.91 8.74 -5.50
N GLY A 234 -11.07 9.00 -6.51
CA GLY A 234 -11.38 8.70 -7.91
C GLY A 234 -12.38 9.69 -8.50
N GLU A 235 -13.22 9.20 -9.40
CA GLU A 235 -14.26 10.02 -10.03
C GLU A 235 -15.42 10.27 -9.07
N SER A 236 -15.97 11.48 -9.11
CA SER A 236 -17.12 11.87 -8.30
C SER A 236 -18.40 11.14 -8.69
N PRO A 237 -19.43 11.13 -7.81
CA PRO A 237 -20.68 10.43 -8.08
C PRO A 237 -21.39 10.92 -9.35
N ILE A 238 -22.12 10.02 -9.99
CA ILE A 238 -23.03 10.37 -11.09
C ILE A 238 -24.35 10.81 -10.47
N MET A 239 -24.83 11.97 -10.89
CA MET A 239 -26.16 12.48 -10.56
C MET A 239 -27.05 12.37 -11.79
N GLU A 240 -28.22 11.79 -11.59
CA GLU A 240 -29.19 11.54 -12.65
C GLU A 240 -30.54 12.15 -12.27
N SER A 241 -31.15 12.82 -13.24
CA SER A 241 -32.56 13.19 -13.24
C SER A 241 -33.21 12.54 -14.46
N GLU A 242 -34.55 12.62 -14.56
CA GLU A 242 -35.32 11.99 -15.64
C GLU A 242 -34.84 12.30 -17.06
N HIS A 243 -34.18 13.45 -17.26
CA HIS A 243 -33.76 13.92 -18.58
C HIS A 243 -32.26 14.21 -18.71
N HIS A 244 -31.51 14.17 -17.61
CA HIS A 244 -30.11 14.60 -17.59
C HIS A 244 -29.27 13.73 -16.68
N PHE A 245 -28.05 13.43 -17.12
CA PHE A 245 -27.01 12.89 -16.27
C PHE A 245 -25.86 13.90 -16.21
N ASN A 246 -25.27 14.06 -15.03
CA ASN A 246 -24.10 14.89 -14.83
C ASN A 246 -23.18 14.26 -13.78
N ARG A 247 -21.89 14.60 -13.82
CA ARG A 247 -20.91 14.22 -12.82
C ARG A 247 -20.29 15.49 -12.24
N PRO A 248 -20.84 16.06 -11.16
CA PRO A 248 -20.29 17.26 -10.54
C PRO A 248 -18.89 16.98 -9.98
N PRO A 249 -17.98 17.96 -9.91
CA PRO A 249 -16.75 17.85 -9.12
C PRO A 249 -17.03 17.46 -7.66
N TRP A 250 -16.07 16.84 -6.98
CA TRP A 250 -16.21 16.44 -5.57
C TRP A 250 -16.52 17.63 -4.63
N GLU A 251 -16.12 18.83 -5.02
CA GLU A 251 -16.38 20.08 -4.30
C GLU A 251 -17.84 20.55 -4.40
N GLU A 252 -18.60 20.07 -5.40
CA GLU A 252 -19.99 20.47 -5.67
C GLU A 252 -21.01 19.41 -5.23
N VAL A 253 -20.55 18.27 -4.70
CA VAL A 253 -21.43 17.21 -4.18
C VAL A 253 -22.04 17.67 -2.87
N MET A 254 -23.37 17.74 -2.81
CA MET A 254 -24.12 18.16 -1.61
C MET A 254 -24.91 16.99 -1.01
N GLU A 255 -24.93 16.90 0.33
CA GLU A 255 -25.60 15.84 1.09
C GLU A 255 -27.08 15.67 0.71
N ASN A 256 -27.80 16.78 0.51
CA ASN A 256 -29.22 16.76 0.16
C ASN A 256 -29.53 16.29 -1.27
N ARG A 257 -28.50 16.03 -2.09
CA ARG A 257 -28.67 15.58 -3.48
C ARG A 257 -28.15 14.17 -3.74
N VAL A 258 -27.74 13.45 -2.70
CA VAL A 258 -27.20 12.09 -2.79
C VAL A 258 -28.12 11.12 -2.04
N ASN A 259 -28.09 9.85 -2.43
CA ASN A 259 -28.93 8.83 -1.79
C ASN A 259 -28.48 8.55 -0.35
N LYS A 260 -29.38 8.00 0.48
CA LYS A 260 -29.13 7.74 1.91
C LYS A 260 -27.87 6.91 2.15
N THR A 261 -27.67 5.85 1.37
CA THR A 261 -26.49 4.98 1.47
C THR A 261 -25.18 5.74 1.27
N PHE A 262 -25.18 6.69 0.34
CA PHE A 262 -24.03 7.55 0.10
C PHE A 262 -23.86 8.58 1.21
N VAL A 263 -24.92 9.19 1.73
CA VAL A 263 -24.86 10.15 2.84
C VAL A 263 -24.15 9.57 4.06
N ASP A 264 -24.52 8.36 4.47
CA ASP A 264 -23.94 7.72 5.65
C ASP A 264 -22.43 7.48 5.47
N SER A 265 -22.02 7.08 4.25
CA SER A 265 -20.61 6.90 3.91
C SER A 265 -19.88 8.24 3.74
N TRP A 266 -20.57 9.27 3.24
CA TRP A 266 -20.02 10.59 2.97
C TRP A 266 -19.61 11.30 4.25
N LYS A 267 -20.46 11.29 5.28
CA LYS A 267 -20.17 11.92 6.58
C LYS A 267 -18.86 11.42 7.19
N LEU A 268 -18.63 10.11 7.12
CA LEU A 268 -17.39 9.48 7.59
C LEU A 268 -16.16 9.89 6.79
N MET A 269 -16.32 10.18 5.49
CA MET A 269 -15.22 10.58 4.61
C MET A 269 -14.93 12.08 4.67
N GLU A 270 -15.94 12.92 4.86
CA GLU A 270 -15.85 14.38 4.78
C GLU A 270 -14.85 14.96 5.77
N GLU A 271 -14.88 14.50 7.03
CA GLU A 271 -13.94 14.94 8.08
C GLU A 271 -12.47 14.65 7.73
N LYS A 272 -12.22 13.61 6.94
CA LYS A 272 -10.86 13.15 6.58
C LYS A 272 -10.46 13.52 5.16
N ARG A 273 -11.31 14.28 4.45
CA ARG A 273 -11.12 14.62 3.05
C ARG A 273 -10.35 15.93 2.90
N THR A 274 -9.41 15.94 1.97
CA THR A 274 -8.76 17.16 1.49
C THR A 274 -8.80 17.16 -0.04
N GLY A 275 -9.74 17.92 -0.61
CA GLY A 275 -10.00 17.92 -2.05
C GLY A 275 -10.46 16.55 -2.56
N ILE A 276 -9.70 15.96 -3.48
CA ILE A 276 -9.98 14.63 -4.06
C ILE A 276 -9.33 13.47 -3.28
N TYR A 277 -8.66 13.75 -2.17
CA TYR A 277 -7.97 12.76 -1.36
C TYR A 277 -8.64 12.60 -0.01
N MET A 278 -8.52 11.41 0.57
CA MET A 278 -8.91 11.10 1.94
C MET A 278 -7.73 10.53 2.71
N GLU A 279 -7.53 10.98 3.94
CA GLU A 279 -6.53 10.40 4.83
C GLU A 279 -6.95 8.99 5.27
N ALA A 280 -6.01 8.04 5.19
CA ALA A 280 -6.29 6.64 5.45
C ALA A 280 -5.15 5.99 6.22
N SER A 281 -4.82 6.56 7.38
CA SER A 281 -3.73 6.09 8.23
C SER A 281 -3.86 4.61 8.65
N PRO A 282 -4.98 4.13 9.23
CA PRO A 282 -5.11 2.73 9.62
C PRO A 282 -5.28 1.80 8.41
N GLY A 283 -4.99 0.51 8.61
CA GLY A 283 -5.12 -0.49 7.56
C GLY A 283 -3.99 -0.45 6.55
N MET A 284 -3.76 -1.57 5.89
CA MET A 284 -2.92 -1.66 4.71
C MET A 284 -3.77 -1.59 3.44
N LEU A 285 -3.15 -1.12 2.36
CA LEU A 285 -3.77 -1.15 1.04
C LEU A 285 -3.52 -2.52 0.41
N MET A 286 -4.55 -3.05 -0.25
CA MET A 286 -4.50 -4.37 -0.90
C MET A 286 -3.31 -4.46 -1.85
N GLY A 287 -2.50 -5.50 -1.68
CA GLY A 287 -1.42 -5.83 -2.61
C GLY A 287 -0.14 -5.01 -2.46
N MET A 288 0.01 -4.23 -1.38
CA MET A 288 1.26 -3.48 -1.15
C MET A 288 2.38 -4.34 -0.53
N HIS A 289 2.02 -5.26 0.37
CA HIS A 289 2.98 -6.05 1.16
C HIS A 289 2.48 -7.48 1.40
N ASN A 290 2.41 -8.29 0.35
CA ASN A 290 1.87 -9.65 0.44
C ASN A 290 2.87 -10.61 1.12
N ALA A 291 4.15 -10.50 0.76
CA ALA A 291 5.21 -11.32 1.33
C ALA A 291 5.54 -10.91 2.77
N LEU A 292 5.61 -9.59 3.03
CA LEU A 292 5.79 -9.08 4.38
C LEU A 292 4.63 -9.47 5.29
N SER A 293 3.37 -9.28 4.87
CA SER A 293 2.23 -9.67 5.71
C SER A 293 2.23 -11.18 6.01
N THR A 294 2.63 -12.01 5.05
CA THR A 294 2.78 -13.46 5.25
C THR A 294 3.87 -13.76 6.28
N THR A 295 5.01 -13.09 6.21
CA THR A 295 6.13 -13.27 7.14
C THR A 295 5.73 -12.93 8.58
N VAL A 296 5.10 -11.77 8.77
CA VAL A 296 4.64 -11.31 10.10
C VAL A 296 3.62 -12.28 10.68
N ALA A 297 2.69 -12.76 9.86
CA ALA A 297 1.69 -13.72 10.28
C ALA A 297 2.29 -15.06 10.73
N LEU A 298 3.28 -15.56 9.98
CA LEU A 298 3.99 -16.79 10.32
C LEU A 298 4.83 -16.65 11.60
N ALA A 299 5.35 -15.45 11.88
CA ALA A 299 6.10 -15.19 13.11
C ALA A 299 5.23 -15.36 14.38
N ALA A 300 3.91 -15.23 14.27
CA ALA A 300 2.98 -15.44 15.38
C ALA A 300 2.53 -16.91 15.54
N VAL A 301 2.86 -17.77 14.58
CA VAL A 301 2.44 -19.19 14.60
C VAL A 301 3.12 -19.90 15.76
N GLY A 302 2.31 -20.61 16.57
CA GLY A 302 2.79 -21.34 17.74
C GLY A 302 3.03 -20.48 18.99
N TYR A 303 2.77 -19.17 18.92
CA TYR A 303 2.84 -18.32 20.11
C TYR A 303 1.83 -18.80 21.17
N GLY A 304 2.32 -19.02 22.40
CA GLY A 304 1.50 -19.47 23.53
C GLY A 304 1.18 -20.97 23.56
N LEU A 305 1.73 -21.78 22.63
CA LEU A 305 1.57 -23.23 22.68
C LEU A 305 2.50 -23.88 23.71
N ASN A 306 2.01 -24.96 24.34
CA ASN A 306 2.87 -25.86 25.09
C ASN A 306 3.52 -26.87 24.12
N PHE A 307 4.77 -26.61 23.71
CA PHE A 307 5.48 -27.45 22.73
C PHE A 307 5.72 -28.91 23.17
N MET A 308 5.47 -29.26 24.43
CA MET A 308 5.54 -30.64 24.91
C MET A 308 4.29 -31.45 24.54
N SER A 309 3.14 -30.80 24.39
CA SER A 309 1.85 -31.47 24.15
C SER A 309 1.08 -30.93 22.95
N GLN A 310 1.49 -29.81 22.39
CA GLN A 310 0.81 -29.12 21.32
C GLN A 310 1.80 -28.71 20.23
N SER A 311 1.38 -28.82 18.99
CA SER A 311 2.10 -28.25 17.86
C SER A 311 1.12 -27.77 16.80
N VAL A 312 1.57 -26.79 16.02
CA VAL A 312 0.83 -26.30 14.87
C VAL A 312 1.81 -26.06 13.73
N ALA A 313 1.43 -26.51 12.54
CA ALA A 313 2.05 -26.11 11.30
C ALA A 313 1.08 -25.31 10.48
N THR A 314 1.55 -24.20 9.94
CA THR A 314 0.75 -23.29 9.15
C THR A 314 1.36 -23.13 7.78
N LEU A 315 0.60 -23.47 6.75
CA LEU A 315 0.90 -23.11 5.37
C LEU A 315 0.19 -21.80 5.06
N ARG A 316 0.91 -20.75 4.65
CA ARG A 316 0.31 -19.43 4.42
C ARG A 316 0.77 -18.77 3.13
N SER A 317 -0.17 -18.07 2.50
CA SER A 317 0.05 -17.17 1.37
C SER A 317 -0.88 -15.98 1.53
N SER A 318 -0.40 -14.89 2.13
CA SER A 318 -1.21 -13.71 2.46
C SER A 318 -2.38 -14.05 3.40
N ASP A 319 -3.61 -13.79 2.95
CA ASP A 319 -4.89 -13.94 3.62
C ASP A 319 -5.40 -15.38 3.65
N ASP A 320 -4.74 -16.30 2.93
CA ASP A 320 -5.10 -17.71 2.87
C ASP A 320 -4.13 -18.57 3.72
N PRO A 321 -4.48 -18.90 4.97
CA PRO A 321 -3.79 -19.93 5.75
C PRO A 321 -4.46 -21.30 5.65
N THR A 322 -3.66 -22.33 5.87
CA THR A 322 -4.09 -23.71 6.13
C THR A 322 -3.29 -24.19 7.32
N ASP A 323 -3.99 -24.54 8.39
CA ASP A 323 -3.37 -24.96 9.65
C ASP A 323 -3.57 -26.45 9.87
N CYS A 324 -2.51 -27.12 10.31
CA CYS A 324 -2.56 -28.46 10.88
C CYS A 324 -2.18 -28.33 12.36
N ALA A 325 -3.13 -28.59 13.24
CA ALA A 325 -2.94 -28.50 14.69
C ALA A 325 -2.97 -29.89 15.30
N MET A 326 -2.08 -30.11 16.27
CA MET A 326 -1.92 -31.37 16.98
C MET A 326 -1.93 -31.13 18.48
N SER A 327 -2.64 -31.99 19.20
CA SER A 327 -2.70 -31.97 20.66
C SER A 327 -2.64 -33.39 21.20
N SER A 328 -1.72 -33.64 22.14
CA SER A 328 -1.66 -34.87 22.92
C SER A 328 -2.49 -34.70 24.18
N TYR A 329 -3.50 -35.55 24.37
CA TYR A 329 -4.20 -35.65 25.65
C TYR A 329 -3.36 -36.49 26.62
N SER A 330 -2.80 -35.87 27.66
CA SER A 330 -2.50 -36.61 28.89
C SER A 330 -3.81 -36.81 29.64
N ARG A 331 -4.25 -38.05 29.83
CA ARG A 331 -5.31 -38.36 30.80
C ARG A 331 -4.78 -38.20 32.21
#